data_AF-A0A9D2MJ18-F1
#
_entry.id   AF-A0A9D2MJ18-F1
#
_cell.length_a   1.000
_cell.length_b   1.000
_cell.length_c   1.000
_cell.angle_alpha   90.00
_cell.angle_beta   90.00
_cell.angle_gamma   90.00
#
_symmetry.space_group_name_H-M   'P 1'
#
loop_
_entity.id
_entity.type
_entity.pdbx_description
1 polymer ?
#
loop_
_entity_poly.entity_id
_entity_poly.type
_entity_poly.pdbx_seq_one_letter_code
_entity_poly.pdbx_strand_id
1 'polypeptide(L)'
;MLVYLAVVAVFFLLYFLIPRKQAWIPFTFLVLGLAVLAFFAVPNENDDLGRYFRIIDAMRNGGWSRFQEMLDSNEFNFGALPVAGYYFYFISLFPDNHFLPFFTVLIAYGCLMNVIYKVAKRFDVDKFYLAIALFFFISTYWFYDLYSGTRNGLAFAISVACIYYHFVEKKNILLCFVGYVLAIGLHSTGIIIIVLAAFAWLSYKTSSKFVNILMIFVIAAGSVAITVLSNLTDNEFIQNLAGQTENVTDTLNISTQTNFLVNVATYLVSVLIFTYCYTYLKNYVENKGDLRFFRFAEIVLFFMLGTIVSNMLFHRVARWILPVMIACVYMVGMQIQKNRIDGKLINLYYDSDTPKAEKIRAMNKGITSFFLFAYSAVHFWYDFTGSSLIWLNVSF
;
A
#
# COMPACT_ATOMS: atom_id res chain seq x y z
N MET A 1 -20.03 1.27 9.67
CA MET A 1 -19.90 2.50 8.83
C MET A 1 -19.80 3.82 9.60
N LEU A 2 -20.83 4.27 10.35
CA LEU A 2 -20.83 5.59 11.01
C LEU A 2 -19.65 5.79 11.97
N VAL A 3 -19.25 4.74 12.69
CA VAL A 3 -18.10 4.80 13.60
C VAL A 3 -16.79 5.04 12.85
N TYR A 4 -16.60 4.42 11.68
CA TYR A 4 -15.44 4.68 10.83
C TYR A 4 -15.39 6.15 10.41
N LEU A 5 -16.54 6.70 9.95
CA LEU A 5 -16.64 8.11 9.58
C LEU A 5 -16.33 9.03 10.77
N ALA A 6 -16.83 8.70 11.97
CA ALA A 6 -16.54 9.44 13.19
C ALA A 6 -15.05 9.44 13.53
N VAL A 7 -14.38 8.28 13.44
CA VAL A 7 -12.93 8.15 13.66
C VAL A 7 -12.15 9.03 12.68
N VAL A 8 -12.51 9.02 11.38
CA VAL A 8 -11.86 9.86 10.35
C VAL A 8 -12.15 11.35 10.56
N ALA A 9 -13.38 11.72 10.94
CA ALA A 9 -13.75 13.11 11.21
C ALA A 9 -13.00 13.66 12.44
N VAL A 10 -12.93 12.90 13.53
CA VAL A 10 -12.16 13.24 14.73
C VAL A 10 -10.68 13.37 14.39
N PHE A 11 -10.13 12.48 13.55
CA PHE A 11 -8.77 12.61 13.07
C PHE A 11 -8.51 13.93 12.36
N PHE A 12 -9.33 14.33 11.38
CA PHE A 12 -9.12 15.58 10.66
C PHE A 12 -9.33 16.80 11.56
N LEU A 13 -10.31 16.75 12.47
CA LEU A 13 -10.51 17.79 13.48
C LEU A 13 -9.24 17.98 14.33
N LEU A 14 -8.74 16.91 14.94
CA LEU A 14 -7.51 16.94 15.74
C LEU A 14 -6.30 17.34 14.90
N TYR A 15 -6.22 16.86 13.66
CA TYR A 15 -5.14 17.21 12.74
C TYR A 15 -5.07 18.71 12.53
N PHE A 16 -6.19 19.39 12.29
CA PHE A 16 -6.20 20.84 12.08
C PHE A 16 -5.98 21.64 13.36
N LEU A 17 -6.50 21.19 14.50
CA LEU A 17 -6.32 21.84 15.80
C LEU A 17 -4.89 21.72 16.34
N ILE A 18 -4.24 20.57 16.17
CA ILE A 18 -2.92 20.29 16.74
C ILE A 18 -1.82 20.90 15.85
N PRO A 19 -0.79 21.57 16.42
CA PRO A 19 0.31 22.12 15.65
C PRO A 19 1.07 21.04 14.88
N ARG A 20 1.63 21.40 13.72
CA ARG A 20 2.33 20.47 12.81
C ARG A 20 3.46 19.69 13.49
N LYS A 21 4.18 20.30 14.44
CA LYS A 21 5.25 19.64 15.23
C LYS A 21 4.76 18.43 16.03
N GLN A 22 3.46 18.39 16.34
CA GLN A 22 2.79 17.36 17.11
C GLN A 22 1.82 16.53 16.24
N ALA A 23 1.96 16.57 14.91
CA ALA A 23 1.10 15.80 14.00
C ALA A 23 1.17 14.27 14.22
N TRP A 24 2.15 13.77 14.96
CA TRP A 24 2.18 12.37 15.40
C TRP A 24 0.98 12.00 16.29
N ILE A 25 0.44 12.95 17.08
CA ILE A 25 -0.69 12.71 17.99
C ILE A 25 -1.96 12.29 17.23
N PRO A 26 -2.49 13.08 16.27
CA PRO A 26 -3.66 12.67 15.51
C PRO A 26 -3.41 11.38 14.71
N PHE A 27 -2.18 11.16 14.20
CA PHE A 27 -1.83 9.91 13.52
C PHE A 27 -1.97 8.70 14.45
N THR A 28 -1.44 8.78 15.67
CA THR A 28 -1.56 7.71 16.67
C THR A 28 -3.02 7.43 17.02
N PHE A 29 -3.83 8.47 17.25
CA PHE A 29 -5.24 8.29 17.55
C PHE A 29 -6.02 7.66 16.39
N LEU A 30 -5.71 8.02 15.14
CA LEU A 30 -6.35 7.39 13.98
C LEU A 30 -5.99 5.91 13.88
N VAL A 31 -4.72 5.55 13.99
CA VAL A 31 -4.27 4.14 13.93
C VAL A 31 -4.93 3.31 15.04
N LEU A 32 -4.93 3.81 16.28
CA LEU A 32 -5.56 3.13 17.40
C LEU A 32 -7.08 3.04 17.23
N GLY A 33 -7.74 4.12 16.81
CA GLY A 33 -9.18 4.15 16.58
C GLY A 33 -9.62 3.16 15.51
N LEU A 34 -8.86 3.05 14.42
CA LEU A 34 -9.11 2.06 13.37
C LEU A 34 -8.83 0.63 13.84
N ALA A 35 -7.77 0.40 14.63
CA ALA A 35 -7.48 -0.92 15.19
C ALA A 35 -8.58 -1.38 16.15
N VAL A 36 -9.03 -0.50 17.06
CA VAL A 36 -10.16 -0.77 17.95
C VAL A 36 -11.44 -1.04 17.17
N LEU A 37 -11.72 -0.25 16.12
CA LEU A 37 -12.86 -0.52 15.25
C LEU A 37 -12.77 -1.91 14.60
N ALA A 38 -11.58 -2.33 14.17
CA ALA A 38 -11.36 -3.63 13.56
C ALA A 38 -11.48 -4.79 14.57
N PHE A 39 -11.19 -4.55 15.85
CA PHE A 39 -11.48 -5.52 16.91
C PHE A 39 -12.97 -5.87 16.94
N PHE A 40 -13.86 -4.90 16.79
CA PHE A 40 -15.30 -5.17 16.81
C PHE A 40 -15.86 -5.67 15.47
N ALA A 41 -15.02 -5.99 14.48
CA ALA A 41 -15.47 -6.40 13.16
C ALA A 41 -16.08 -7.81 13.18
N VAL A 42 -17.32 -7.91 12.69
CA VAL A 42 -18.04 -9.18 12.55
C VAL A 42 -17.77 -9.74 11.14
N PRO A 43 -17.27 -10.98 11.01
CA PRO A 43 -17.05 -11.60 9.71
C PRO A 43 -18.36 -11.78 8.94
N ASN A 44 -18.36 -11.42 7.66
CA ASN A 44 -19.42 -11.82 6.74
C ASN A 44 -19.22 -13.28 6.28
N GLU A 45 -20.27 -13.92 5.75
CA GLU A 45 -20.26 -15.36 5.40
C GLU A 45 -19.10 -15.77 4.47
N ASN A 46 -18.78 -14.91 3.51
CA ASN A 46 -17.74 -15.16 2.51
C ASN A 46 -16.37 -14.57 2.87
N ASP A 47 -16.22 -14.00 4.07
CA ASP A 47 -14.96 -13.39 4.49
C ASP A 47 -13.90 -14.44 4.85
N ASP A 48 -12.68 -14.16 4.43
CA ASP A 48 -11.50 -14.87 4.90
C ASP A 48 -11.36 -14.80 6.43
N LEU A 49 -11.84 -13.72 7.05
CA LEU A 49 -11.82 -13.52 8.50
C LEU A 49 -12.52 -14.65 9.27
N GLY A 50 -13.71 -15.07 8.83
CA GLY A 50 -14.45 -16.14 9.49
C GLY A 50 -13.74 -17.49 9.39
N ARG A 51 -13.05 -17.74 8.26
CA ARG A 51 -12.17 -18.90 8.12
C ARG A 51 -10.97 -18.80 9.06
N TYR A 52 -10.34 -17.63 9.17
CA TYR A 52 -9.20 -17.42 10.06
C TYR A 52 -9.57 -17.60 11.54
N PHE A 53 -10.75 -17.17 11.96
CA PHE A 53 -11.24 -17.38 13.33
C PHE A 53 -11.30 -18.87 13.67
N ARG A 54 -11.86 -19.70 12.78
CA ARG A 54 -11.90 -21.17 12.98
C ARG A 54 -10.49 -21.79 13.07
N ILE A 55 -9.54 -21.30 12.27
CA ILE A 55 -8.15 -21.77 12.32
C ILE A 55 -7.51 -21.41 13.67
N ILE A 56 -7.73 -20.18 14.14
CA ILE A 56 -7.22 -19.70 15.42
C ILE A 56 -7.84 -20.49 16.58
N ASP A 57 -9.14 -20.78 16.54
CA ASP A 57 -9.82 -21.62 17.55
C ASP A 57 -9.23 -23.03 17.62
N ALA A 58 -8.95 -23.64 16.46
CA ALA A 58 -8.30 -24.94 16.41
C ALA A 58 -6.90 -24.90 17.06
N MET A 59 -6.12 -23.85 16.81
CA MET A 59 -4.82 -23.65 17.46
C MET A 59 -4.95 -23.36 18.96
N ARG A 60 -5.97 -22.61 19.38
CA ARG A 60 -6.21 -22.29 20.80
C ARG A 60 -6.57 -23.54 21.59
N ASN A 61 -7.44 -24.39 21.04
CA ASN A 61 -7.89 -25.62 21.68
C ASN A 61 -6.78 -26.68 21.73
N GLY A 62 -5.96 -26.79 20.67
CA GLY A 62 -4.91 -27.80 20.55
C GLY A 62 -3.52 -27.35 21.00
N GLY A 63 -3.32 -26.06 21.27
CA GLY A 63 -2.05 -25.48 21.71
C GLY A 63 -0.91 -25.64 20.70
N TRP A 64 0.32 -25.62 21.23
CA TRP A 64 1.56 -25.70 20.43
C TRP A 64 1.63 -26.97 19.57
N SER A 65 1.20 -28.12 20.11
CA SER A 65 1.23 -29.39 19.38
C SER A 65 0.37 -29.37 18.12
N ARG A 66 -0.83 -28.79 18.19
CA ARG A 66 -1.69 -28.64 17.01
C ARG A 66 -1.09 -27.69 15.99
N PHE A 67 -0.45 -26.61 16.44
CA PHE A 67 0.24 -25.70 15.53
C PHE A 67 1.43 -26.38 14.82
N GLN A 68 2.22 -27.20 15.53
CA GLN A 68 3.30 -27.98 14.92
C GLN A 68 2.77 -28.96 13.86
N GLU A 69 1.68 -29.68 14.17
CA GLU A 69 1.05 -30.57 13.20
C GLU A 69 0.61 -29.82 11.93
N MET A 70 0.02 -28.63 12.08
CA MET A 70 -0.37 -27.79 10.94
C MET A 70 0.84 -27.32 10.11
N LEU A 71 1.99 -27.07 10.74
CA LEU A 71 3.24 -26.75 10.02
C LEU A 71 3.77 -27.97 9.25
N ASP A 72 3.86 -29.11 9.92
CA ASP A 72 4.45 -30.34 9.37
C ASP A 72 3.61 -30.94 8.24
N SER A 73 2.29 -30.82 8.33
CA SER A 73 1.34 -31.26 7.30
C SER A 73 1.05 -30.21 6.23
N ASN A 74 1.66 -29.03 6.34
CA ASN A 74 1.40 -27.86 5.50
C ASN A 74 -0.09 -27.45 5.44
N GLU A 75 -0.84 -27.68 6.51
CA GLU A 75 -2.24 -27.32 6.62
C GLU A 75 -2.41 -25.80 6.45
N PHE A 76 -3.41 -25.39 5.67
CA PHE A 76 -3.64 -23.99 5.31
C PHE A 76 -2.44 -23.26 4.65
N ASN A 77 -1.46 -24.02 4.12
CA ASN A 77 -0.17 -23.56 3.59
C ASN A 77 0.83 -23.06 4.64
N PHE A 78 0.72 -23.47 5.90
CA PHE A 78 1.65 -22.99 6.93
C PHE A 78 3.07 -23.60 6.81
N GLY A 79 3.24 -24.76 6.20
CA GLY A 79 4.56 -25.31 5.87
C GLY A 79 5.28 -24.43 4.83
N ALA A 80 4.56 -24.03 3.78
CA ALA A 80 5.06 -23.13 2.74
C ALA A 80 5.20 -21.66 3.20
N LEU A 81 4.32 -21.21 4.11
CA LEU A 81 4.23 -19.83 4.60
C LEU A 81 4.22 -19.81 6.14
N PRO A 82 5.35 -20.15 6.79
CA PRO A 82 5.39 -20.38 8.23
C PRO A 82 5.12 -19.13 9.05
N VAL A 83 5.50 -17.94 8.57
CA VAL A 83 5.28 -16.69 9.31
C VAL A 83 3.78 -16.39 9.44
N ALA A 84 2.96 -16.76 8.45
CA ALA A 84 1.50 -16.68 8.59
C ALA A 84 0.98 -17.58 9.71
N GLY A 85 1.50 -18.82 9.79
CA GLY A 85 1.15 -19.76 10.85
C GLY A 85 1.56 -19.25 12.22
N TYR A 86 2.80 -18.79 12.39
CA TYR A 86 3.29 -18.19 13.63
C TYR A 86 2.47 -16.95 14.04
N TYR A 87 2.07 -16.12 13.09
CA TYR A 87 1.22 -14.97 13.37
C TYR A 87 -0.14 -15.41 13.91
N PHE A 88 -0.77 -16.42 13.30
CA PHE A 88 -2.08 -16.92 13.74
C PHE A 88 -1.99 -17.63 15.09
N TYR A 89 -0.91 -18.37 15.32
CA TYR A 89 -0.62 -18.97 16.62
C TYR A 89 -0.40 -17.91 17.71
N PHE A 90 0.33 -16.84 17.41
CA PHE A 90 0.45 -15.71 18.35
C PHE A 90 -0.92 -15.13 18.72
N ILE A 91 -1.85 -15.02 17.77
CA ILE A 91 -3.21 -14.56 18.06
C ILE A 91 -4.00 -15.60 18.89
N SER A 92 -3.79 -16.90 18.69
CA SER A 92 -4.51 -17.93 19.46
C SER A 92 -4.19 -17.90 20.95
N LEU A 93 -3.06 -17.30 21.34
CA LEU A 93 -2.68 -17.06 22.74
C LEU A 93 -3.58 -16.02 23.43
N PHE A 94 -4.31 -15.19 22.66
CA PHE A 94 -5.29 -14.27 23.19
C PHE A 94 -6.65 -14.96 23.35
N PRO A 95 -7.49 -14.50 24.31
CA PRO A 95 -8.79 -15.11 24.57
C PRO A 95 -9.81 -14.92 23.44
N ASP A 96 -9.56 -13.98 22.51
CA ASP A 96 -10.52 -13.60 21.48
C ASP A 96 -9.87 -13.56 20.08
N ASN A 97 -10.57 -14.08 19.07
CA ASN A 97 -10.11 -14.06 17.67
C ASN A 97 -10.08 -12.65 17.06
N HIS A 98 -10.86 -11.73 17.62
CA HIS A 98 -10.91 -10.33 17.21
C HIS A 98 -9.58 -9.57 17.41
N PHE A 99 -8.62 -10.15 18.15
CA PHE A 99 -7.26 -9.64 18.18
C PHE A 99 -6.54 -9.76 16.81
N LEU A 100 -6.95 -10.68 15.93
CA LEU A 100 -6.41 -10.79 14.57
C LEU A 100 -6.63 -9.49 13.77
N PRO A 101 -7.88 -9.03 13.51
CA PRO A 101 -8.12 -7.81 12.76
C PRO A 101 -7.57 -6.57 13.49
N PHE A 102 -7.61 -6.54 14.83
CA PHE A 102 -6.99 -5.46 15.63
C PHE A 102 -5.50 -5.29 15.33
N PHE A 103 -4.69 -6.34 15.52
CA PHE A 103 -3.24 -6.26 15.31
C PHE A 103 -2.90 -6.07 13.83
N THR A 104 -3.69 -6.65 12.93
CA THR A 104 -3.54 -6.47 11.49
C THR A 104 -3.61 -5.00 11.10
N VAL A 105 -4.68 -4.31 11.51
CA VAL A 105 -4.88 -2.90 11.23
C VAL A 105 -3.85 -2.04 11.95
N LEU A 106 -3.55 -2.34 13.22
CA LEU A 106 -2.55 -1.63 14.01
C LEU A 106 -1.17 -1.62 13.32
N ILE A 107 -0.71 -2.79 12.87
CA ILE A 107 0.58 -2.94 12.19
C ILE A 107 0.54 -2.26 10.83
N ALA A 108 -0.47 -2.55 10.00
CA ALA A 108 -0.50 -2.07 8.63
C ALA A 108 -0.67 -0.54 8.53
N TYR A 109 -1.68 0.04 9.20
CA TYR A 109 -1.84 1.49 9.25
C TYR A 109 -0.68 2.16 10.00
N GLY A 110 -0.19 1.56 11.09
CA GLY A 110 0.98 2.06 11.81
C GLY A 110 2.21 2.19 10.92
N CYS A 111 2.52 1.16 10.14
CA CYS A 111 3.61 1.15 9.17
C CYS A 111 3.43 2.24 8.10
N LEU A 112 2.29 2.25 7.41
CA LEU A 112 2.07 3.14 6.26
C LEU A 112 1.93 4.61 6.67
N MET A 113 1.22 4.90 7.75
CA MET A 113 1.09 6.26 8.28
C MET A 113 2.43 6.80 8.79
N ASN A 114 3.27 5.94 9.38
CA ASN A 114 4.62 6.35 9.78
C ASN A 114 5.50 6.67 8.56
N VAL A 115 5.38 5.93 7.46
CA VAL A 115 6.05 6.28 6.19
C VAL A 115 5.61 7.66 5.70
N ILE A 116 4.30 7.90 5.60
CA ILE A 116 3.75 9.21 5.17
C ILE A 116 4.27 10.33 6.10
N TYR A 117 4.18 10.15 7.41
CA TYR A 117 4.66 11.14 8.38
C TYR A 117 6.15 11.44 8.24
N LYS A 118 6.99 10.40 8.07
CA LYS A 118 8.43 10.56 7.88
C LYS A 118 8.78 11.28 6.59
N VAL A 119 8.12 10.94 5.48
CA VAL A 119 8.29 11.66 4.20
C VAL A 119 7.88 13.12 4.36
N ALA A 120 6.74 13.39 5.00
CA ALA A 120 6.27 14.75 5.21
C ALA A 120 7.25 15.59 6.04
N LYS A 121 7.82 15.02 7.10
CA LYS A 121 8.86 15.67 7.92
C LYS A 121 10.14 15.91 7.13
N ARG A 122 10.57 14.93 6.32
CA ARG A 122 11.81 14.97 5.55
C ARG A 122 11.82 16.09 4.49
N PHE A 123 10.69 16.29 3.82
CA PHE A 123 10.54 17.31 2.77
C PHE A 123 9.93 18.63 3.28
N ASP A 124 9.77 18.77 4.59
CA ASP A 124 9.09 19.90 5.23
C ASP A 124 7.72 20.25 4.60
N VAL A 125 6.93 19.20 4.30
CA VAL A 125 5.63 19.29 3.63
C VAL A 125 4.59 20.08 4.43
N ASP A 126 4.04 21.14 3.84
CA ASP A 126 2.98 21.97 4.38
C ASP A 126 1.74 21.17 4.81
N LYS A 127 1.10 21.64 5.88
CA LYS A 127 -0.04 20.97 6.53
C LYS A 127 -1.20 20.70 5.56
N PHE A 128 -1.38 21.57 4.58
CA PHE A 128 -2.40 21.43 3.55
C PHE A 128 -2.14 20.25 2.60
N TYR A 129 -0.94 20.13 2.02
CA TYR A 129 -0.64 19.02 1.09
C TYR A 129 -0.60 17.68 1.82
N LEU A 130 -0.11 17.67 3.06
CA LEU A 130 -0.19 16.49 3.90
C LEU A 130 -1.65 16.09 4.18
N ALA A 131 -2.56 17.05 4.44
CA ALA A 131 -3.97 16.75 4.64
C ALA A 131 -4.62 16.09 3.41
N ILE A 132 -4.36 16.62 2.21
CA ILE A 132 -4.90 16.06 0.97
C ILE A 132 -4.30 14.68 0.71
N ALA A 133 -3.00 14.50 0.93
CA ALA A 133 -2.34 13.19 0.79
C ALA A 133 -2.91 12.14 1.75
N LEU A 134 -3.18 12.54 3.00
CA LEU A 134 -3.81 11.68 4.00
C LEU A 134 -5.25 11.35 3.63
N PHE A 135 -6.01 12.33 3.14
CA PHE A 135 -7.37 12.09 2.69
C PHE A 135 -7.40 11.12 1.51
N PHE A 136 -6.48 11.30 0.55
CA PHE A 136 -6.30 10.33 -0.53
C PHE A 136 -5.96 8.94 -0.01
N PHE A 137 -4.97 8.82 0.88
CA PHE A 137 -4.61 7.54 1.49
C PHE A 137 -5.80 6.88 2.22
N ILE A 138 -6.46 7.59 3.13
CA ILE A 138 -7.60 7.06 3.91
C ILE A 138 -8.77 6.68 3.01
N SER A 139 -9.00 7.44 1.93
CA SER A 139 -10.08 7.17 0.99
C SER A 139 -9.78 6.01 0.05
N THR A 140 -8.52 5.72 -0.28
CA THR A 140 -8.18 4.72 -1.32
C THR A 140 -7.50 3.47 -0.76
N TYR A 141 -7.14 3.47 0.52
CA TYR A 141 -6.63 2.30 1.23
C TYR A 141 -7.80 1.53 1.86
N TRP A 142 -8.11 0.37 1.28
CA TRP A 142 -9.35 -0.36 1.58
C TRP A 142 -9.29 -0.99 2.98
N PHE A 143 -9.91 -0.33 3.96
CA PHE A 143 -9.94 -0.76 5.36
C PHE A 143 -10.57 -2.15 5.55
N TYR A 144 -11.69 -2.42 4.88
CA TYR A 144 -12.40 -3.70 4.99
C TYR A 144 -11.52 -4.88 4.52
N ASP A 145 -10.97 -4.73 3.33
CA ASP A 145 -10.10 -5.73 2.72
C ASP A 145 -8.83 -5.98 3.53
N LEU A 146 -8.36 -5.01 4.30
CA LEU A 146 -7.18 -5.16 5.12
C LEU A 146 -7.43 -6.09 6.30
N TYR A 147 -8.52 -5.89 7.04
CA TYR A 147 -8.79 -6.71 8.21
C TYR A 147 -9.30 -8.10 7.81
N SER A 148 -10.04 -8.22 6.71
CA SER A 148 -10.49 -9.52 6.18
C SER A 148 -9.34 -10.27 5.45
N GLY A 149 -8.63 -9.59 4.56
CA GLY A 149 -7.48 -10.10 3.79
C GLY A 149 -6.14 -10.00 4.53
N THR A 150 -6.15 -10.31 5.82
CA THR A 150 -5.07 -10.05 6.80
C THR A 150 -3.65 -10.31 6.28
N ARG A 151 -3.38 -11.51 5.73
CA ARG A 151 -2.03 -11.93 5.31
C ARG A 151 -1.43 -11.05 4.22
N ASN A 152 -2.24 -10.71 3.21
CA ASN A 152 -1.80 -9.91 2.06
C ASN A 152 -1.52 -8.46 2.47
N GLY A 153 -2.47 -7.85 3.19
CA GLY A 153 -2.34 -6.46 3.63
C GLY A 153 -1.12 -6.24 4.51
N LEU A 154 -0.85 -7.16 5.46
CA LEU A 154 0.35 -7.11 6.30
C LEU A 154 1.64 -7.25 5.48
N ALA A 155 1.73 -8.25 4.61
CA ALA A 155 2.92 -8.46 3.77
C ALA A 155 3.27 -7.20 2.96
N PHE A 156 2.26 -6.53 2.40
CA PHE A 156 2.45 -5.33 1.58
C PHE A 156 2.83 -4.12 2.43
N ALA A 157 2.15 -3.89 3.55
CA ALA A 157 2.43 -2.77 4.44
C ALA A 157 3.84 -2.85 5.07
N ILE A 158 4.23 -4.03 5.54
CA ILE A 158 5.57 -4.30 6.08
C ILE A 158 6.62 -4.09 4.99
N SER A 159 6.38 -4.61 3.78
CA SER A 159 7.30 -4.45 2.65
C SER A 159 7.54 -2.97 2.33
N VAL A 160 6.49 -2.16 2.20
CA VAL A 160 6.61 -0.72 1.90
C VAL A 160 7.37 0.01 3.01
N ALA A 161 7.06 -0.27 4.27
CA ALA A 161 7.79 0.31 5.39
C ALA A 161 9.28 -0.05 5.33
N CYS A 162 9.61 -1.34 5.20
CA CYS A 162 11.00 -1.80 5.09
C CYS A 162 11.72 -1.20 3.88
N ILE A 163 11.06 -1.04 2.72
CA ILE A 163 11.60 -0.35 1.54
C ILE A 163 11.95 1.11 1.88
N TYR A 164 11.05 1.83 2.55
CA TYR A 164 11.32 3.22 2.94
C TYR A 164 12.52 3.30 3.90
N TYR A 165 12.54 2.50 4.96
CA TYR A 165 13.64 2.51 5.92
C TYR A 165 14.97 2.08 5.30
N HIS A 166 14.96 1.08 4.42
CA HIS A 166 16.15 0.62 3.71
C HIS A 166 16.66 1.67 2.72
N PHE A 167 15.79 2.23 1.88
CA PHE A 167 16.22 3.14 0.81
C PHE A 167 16.55 4.53 1.34
N VAL A 168 15.67 5.08 2.17
CA VAL A 168 15.66 6.49 2.56
C VAL A 168 16.35 6.71 3.90
N GLU A 169 15.88 6.04 4.96
CA GLU A 169 16.41 6.27 6.32
C GLU A 169 17.80 5.66 6.49
N LYS A 170 18.10 4.57 5.75
CA LYS A 170 19.34 3.79 5.84
C LYS A 170 19.66 3.35 7.27
N LYS A 171 18.62 3.11 8.08
CA LYS A 171 18.71 2.67 9.46
C LYS A 171 18.19 1.25 9.58
N ASN A 172 18.84 0.47 10.45
CA ASN A 172 18.43 -0.90 10.77
C ASN A 172 18.21 -1.76 9.52
N ILE A 173 19.16 -1.71 8.57
CA ILE A 173 19.06 -2.40 7.28
C ILE A 173 18.85 -3.92 7.48
N LEU A 174 19.52 -4.51 8.47
CA LEU A 174 19.31 -5.92 8.82
C LEU A 174 17.86 -6.20 9.22
N LEU A 175 17.23 -5.33 10.02
CA LEU A 175 15.81 -5.46 10.37
C LEU A 175 14.90 -5.29 9.15
N CYS A 176 15.31 -4.50 8.15
CA CYS A 176 14.56 -4.41 6.89
C CYS A 176 14.60 -5.73 6.11
N PHE A 177 15.75 -6.41 6.08
CA PHE A 177 15.86 -7.75 5.48
C PHE A 177 15.05 -8.79 6.24
N VAL A 178 15.07 -8.76 7.58
CA VAL A 178 14.17 -9.60 8.40
C VAL A 178 12.72 -9.30 8.04
N GLY A 179 12.33 -8.03 7.93
CA GLY A 179 10.99 -7.62 7.52
C GLY A 179 10.59 -8.13 6.13
N TYR A 180 11.52 -8.17 5.17
CA TYR A 180 11.27 -8.77 3.85
C TYR A 180 11.01 -10.27 3.94
N VAL A 181 11.80 -11.00 4.74
CA VAL A 181 11.57 -12.44 4.97
C VAL A 181 10.21 -12.66 5.65
N LEU A 182 9.87 -11.84 6.66
CA LEU A 182 8.56 -11.90 7.32
C LEU A 182 7.41 -11.64 6.33
N ALA A 183 7.55 -10.65 5.44
CA ALA A 183 6.54 -10.36 4.43
C ALA A 183 6.34 -11.52 3.44
N ILE A 184 7.42 -12.16 2.97
CA ILE A 184 7.35 -13.34 2.09
C ILE A 184 6.70 -14.52 2.82
N GLY A 185 7.09 -14.76 4.08
CA GLY A 185 6.53 -15.84 4.88
C GLY A 185 5.08 -15.61 5.33
N LEU A 186 4.59 -14.37 5.32
CA LEU A 186 3.18 -14.03 5.57
C LEU A 186 2.31 -14.33 4.36
N HIS A 187 2.80 -14.00 3.17
CA HIS A 187 2.10 -14.27 1.91
C HIS A 187 3.08 -14.31 0.74
N SER A 188 2.93 -15.31 -0.12
CA SER A 188 3.84 -15.57 -1.25
C SER A 188 3.97 -14.36 -2.19
N THR A 189 2.90 -13.61 -2.45
CA THR A 189 2.96 -12.38 -3.28
C THR A 189 3.77 -11.23 -2.67
N GLY A 190 4.19 -11.31 -1.40
CA GLY A 190 5.14 -10.36 -0.81
C GLY A 190 6.46 -10.31 -1.58
N ILE A 191 6.88 -11.43 -2.19
CA ILE A 191 8.11 -11.51 -2.99
C ILE A 191 8.09 -10.54 -4.19
N ILE A 192 6.93 -10.35 -4.81
CA ILE A 192 6.76 -9.48 -5.97
C ILE A 192 7.16 -8.05 -5.61
N ILE A 193 6.75 -7.57 -4.44
CA ILE A 193 7.01 -6.21 -3.97
C ILE A 193 8.49 -6.00 -3.71
N ILE A 194 9.15 -7.00 -3.14
CA ILE A 194 10.60 -6.98 -2.87
C ILE A 194 11.39 -7.02 -4.17
N VAL A 195 10.96 -7.81 -5.15
CA VAL A 195 11.58 -7.85 -6.50
C VAL A 195 11.44 -6.50 -7.20
N LEU A 196 10.26 -5.87 -7.17
CA LEU A 196 10.05 -4.53 -7.71
C LEU A 196 10.93 -3.49 -7.01
N ALA A 197 11.10 -3.61 -5.70
CA ALA A 197 12.02 -2.77 -4.94
C ALA A 197 13.48 -2.99 -5.36
N ALA A 198 13.91 -4.23 -5.59
CA ALA A 198 15.24 -4.53 -6.09
C ALA A 198 15.49 -3.90 -7.46
N PHE A 199 14.52 -4.00 -8.39
CA PHE A 199 14.59 -3.30 -9.68
C PHE A 199 14.69 -1.78 -9.51
N ALA A 200 13.93 -1.18 -8.59
CA ALA A 200 14.02 0.26 -8.30
C ALA A 200 15.40 0.65 -7.76
N TRP A 201 15.94 -0.16 -6.85
CA TRP A 201 17.24 0.06 -6.22
C TRP A 201 18.40 -0.01 -7.22
N LEU A 202 18.30 -0.90 -8.22
CA LEU A 202 19.27 -1.06 -9.30
C LEU A 202 19.12 0.00 -10.39
N SER A 203 17.88 0.35 -10.76
CA SER A 203 17.60 1.22 -11.92
C SER A 203 17.44 2.71 -11.61
N TYR A 204 17.56 3.16 -10.36
CA TYR A 204 17.31 4.58 -10.00
C TYR A 204 18.14 5.61 -10.78
N LYS A 205 19.34 5.25 -11.28
CA LYS A 205 20.15 6.11 -12.15
C LYS A 205 19.71 6.06 -13.61
N THR A 206 19.16 4.94 -14.01
CA THR A 206 18.79 4.64 -15.38
C THR A 206 17.32 5.00 -15.56
N SER A 207 17.03 6.26 -15.88
CA SER A 207 15.67 6.68 -16.29
C SER A 207 15.28 6.15 -17.68
N SER A 208 15.79 4.97 -18.07
CA SER A 208 15.56 4.44 -19.41
C SER A 208 14.11 4.00 -19.52
N LYS A 209 13.44 4.51 -20.56
CA LYS A 209 12.11 4.07 -20.98
C LYS A 209 12.05 2.56 -21.15
N PHE A 210 13.18 1.94 -21.49
CA PHE A 210 13.33 0.49 -21.62
C PHE A 210 13.03 -0.28 -20.33
N VAL A 211 13.62 0.12 -19.18
CA VAL A 211 13.33 -0.57 -17.90
C VAL A 211 11.86 -0.43 -17.54
N ASN A 212 11.26 0.74 -17.78
CA ASN A 212 9.84 0.95 -17.53
C ASN A 212 8.95 0.04 -18.39
N ILE A 213 9.27 -0.09 -19.69
CA ILE A 213 8.55 -0.98 -20.60
C ILE A 213 8.71 -2.44 -20.17
N LEU A 214 9.90 -2.87 -19.76
CA LEU A 214 10.14 -4.21 -19.25
C LEU A 214 9.21 -4.55 -18.07
N MET A 215 8.93 -3.57 -17.20
CA MET A 215 8.10 -3.78 -16.01
C MET A 215 6.64 -4.13 -16.34
N ILE A 216 6.15 -3.74 -17.52
CA ILE A 216 4.83 -4.13 -18.02
C ILE A 216 4.80 -5.65 -18.29
N PHE A 217 5.90 -6.23 -18.75
CA PHE A 217 5.97 -7.65 -19.15
C PHE A 217 6.45 -8.58 -18.03
N VAL A 218 6.73 -8.06 -16.83
CA VAL A 218 7.33 -8.87 -15.75
C VAL A 218 6.42 -9.99 -15.26
N ILE A 219 5.09 -9.81 -15.29
CA ILE A 219 4.19 -10.94 -14.96
C ILE A 219 4.29 -12.03 -16.01
N ALA A 220 4.20 -11.69 -17.30
CA ALA A 220 4.24 -12.71 -18.35
C ALA A 220 5.56 -13.50 -18.30
N ALA A 221 6.69 -12.81 -18.16
CA ALA A 221 7.99 -13.46 -18.00
C ALA A 221 8.14 -14.23 -16.67
N GLY A 222 7.65 -13.65 -15.59
CA GLY A 222 7.70 -14.22 -14.24
C GLY A 222 6.87 -15.49 -14.10
N SER A 223 5.64 -15.49 -14.62
CA SER A 223 4.76 -16.67 -14.62
C SER A 223 5.39 -17.83 -15.36
N VAL A 224 5.93 -17.61 -16.57
CA VAL A 224 6.62 -18.66 -17.34
C VAL A 224 7.82 -19.21 -16.57
N ALA A 225 8.64 -18.33 -15.99
CA ALA A 225 9.80 -18.76 -15.19
C ALA A 225 9.39 -19.57 -13.95
N ILE A 226 8.32 -19.15 -13.26
CA ILE A 226 7.81 -19.84 -12.07
C ILE A 226 7.22 -21.19 -12.43
N THR A 227 6.44 -21.31 -13.52
CA THR A 227 5.91 -22.61 -13.98
C THR A 227 7.03 -23.58 -14.35
N VAL A 228 8.06 -23.11 -15.07
CA VAL A 228 9.25 -23.93 -15.37
C VAL A 228 9.94 -24.38 -14.09
N LEU A 229 10.16 -23.48 -13.14
CA LEU A 229 10.76 -23.83 -11.85
C LEU A 229 9.90 -24.82 -11.06
N SER A 230 8.58 -24.65 -11.04
CA SER A 230 7.64 -25.53 -10.35
C SER A 230 7.65 -26.94 -10.90
N ASN A 231 7.89 -27.11 -12.20
CA ASN A 231 8.03 -28.43 -12.82
C ASN A 231 9.38 -29.10 -12.52
N LEU A 232 10.36 -28.34 -12.01
CA LEU A 232 11.71 -28.81 -11.70
C LEU A 232 11.94 -29.00 -10.20
N THR A 233 10.98 -28.67 -9.34
CA THR A 233 11.15 -28.71 -7.89
C THR A 233 9.87 -29.11 -7.14
N ASP A 234 10.03 -29.94 -6.12
CA ASP A 234 8.95 -30.29 -5.19
C ASP A 234 8.80 -29.26 -4.04
N ASN A 235 9.36 -28.07 -4.19
CA ASN A 235 9.29 -27.04 -3.17
C ASN A 235 7.88 -26.44 -3.08
N GLU A 236 7.21 -26.62 -1.95
CA GLU A 236 5.83 -26.18 -1.71
C GLU A 236 5.63 -24.66 -1.88
N PHE A 237 6.65 -23.84 -1.58
CA PHE A 237 6.57 -22.40 -1.78
C PHE A 237 6.58 -22.02 -3.26
N ILE A 238 7.41 -22.69 -4.07
CA ILE A 238 7.42 -22.49 -5.54
C ILE A 238 6.10 -22.97 -6.14
N GLN A 239 5.56 -24.10 -5.71
CA GLN A 239 4.26 -24.59 -6.14
C GLN A 239 3.12 -23.63 -5.75
N ASN A 240 3.15 -23.07 -4.54
CA ASN A 240 2.19 -22.06 -4.10
C ASN A 240 2.28 -20.79 -4.96
N LEU A 241 3.49 -20.31 -5.27
CA LEU A 241 3.70 -19.19 -6.19
C LEU A 241 3.18 -19.49 -7.60
N ALA A 242 3.45 -20.70 -8.13
CA ALA A 242 3.01 -21.13 -9.44
C ALA A 242 1.49 -21.13 -9.58
N GLY A 243 0.78 -21.69 -8.59
CA GLY A 243 -0.68 -21.68 -8.55
C GLY A 243 -1.26 -20.25 -8.51
N GLN A 244 -0.58 -19.28 -7.89
CA GLN A 244 -1.01 -17.88 -7.93
C GLN A 244 -0.78 -17.24 -9.31
N THR A 245 0.21 -17.71 -10.08
CA THR A 245 0.55 -17.17 -11.41
C THR A 245 -0.16 -17.83 -12.59
N GLU A 246 -0.48 -19.13 -12.53
CA GLU A 246 -1.21 -19.84 -13.61
C GLU A 246 -2.66 -19.37 -13.73
N ASN A 247 -3.29 -19.08 -12.59
CA ASN A 247 -4.60 -18.41 -12.55
C ASN A 247 -4.61 -17.06 -13.30
N VAL A 248 -3.45 -16.42 -13.47
CA VAL A 248 -3.33 -15.13 -14.15
C VAL A 248 -3.28 -15.27 -15.68
N THR A 249 -2.73 -16.36 -16.21
CA THR A 249 -2.57 -16.57 -17.66
C THR A 249 -3.79 -17.21 -18.30
N ASP A 250 -4.53 -18.05 -17.56
CA ASP A 250 -5.68 -18.79 -18.09
C ASP A 250 -6.97 -17.95 -18.13
N THR A 251 -7.01 -16.84 -17.38
CA THR A 251 -8.14 -15.89 -17.37
C THR A 251 -7.69 -14.48 -17.73
N LEU A 252 -7.15 -14.30 -18.93
CA LEU A 252 -6.97 -12.99 -19.54
C LEU A 252 -8.34 -12.37 -19.86
N ASN A 253 -9.01 -11.84 -18.85
CA ASN A 253 -10.27 -11.13 -18.99
C ASN A 253 -10.28 -9.90 -18.09
N ILE A 254 -10.54 -8.74 -18.69
CA ILE A 254 -10.68 -7.49 -17.95
C ILE A 254 -12.03 -7.54 -17.24
N SER A 255 -12.00 -7.59 -15.92
CA SER A 255 -13.23 -7.56 -15.13
C SER A 255 -13.97 -6.24 -15.35
N THR A 256 -15.27 -6.32 -15.61
CA THR A 256 -16.16 -5.16 -15.70
C THR A 256 -16.92 -4.90 -14.40
N GLN A 257 -16.59 -5.64 -13.33
CA GLN A 257 -17.21 -5.43 -12.02
C GLN A 257 -16.86 -4.03 -11.49
N THR A 258 -17.82 -3.36 -10.86
CA THR A 258 -17.67 -1.98 -10.36
C THR A 258 -16.47 -1.84 -9.43
N ASN A 259 -16.28 -2.80 -8.52
CA ASN A 259 -15.11 -2.84 -7.63
C ASN A 259 -13.79 -2.87 -8.40
N PHE A 260 -13.75 -3.51 -9.57
CA PHE A 260 -12.57 -3.52 -10.41
C PHE A 260 -12.32 -2.17 -11.07
N LEU A 261 -13.36 -1.61 -11.68
CA LEU A 261 -13.29 -0.32 -12.37
C LEU A 261 -12.88 0.83 -11.44
N VAL A 262 -13.28 0.81 -10.16
CA VAL A 262 -12.84 1.81 -9.19
C VAL A 262 -11.34 1.75 -8.95
N ASN A 263 -10.75 0.55 -8.84
CA ASN A 263 -9.30 0.40 -8.71
C ASN A 263 -8.55 0.85 -9.99
N VAL A 264 -9.14 0.63 -11.17
CA VAL A 264 -8.62 1.19 -12.43
C VAL A 264 -8.67 2.72 -12.41
N ALA A 265 -9.76 3.32 -11.94
CA ALA A 265 -9.86 4.77 -11.78
C ALA A 265 -8.80 5.31 -10.79
N THR A 266 -8.58 4.63 -9.66
CA THR A 266 -7.50 4.97 -8.70
C THR A 266 -6.14 4.93 -9.36
N TYR A 267 -5.88 3.91 -10.16
CA TYR A 267 -4.66 3.79 -10.95
C TYR A 267 -4.49 4.93 -11.96
N LEU A 268 -5.52 5.27 -12.73
CA LEU A 268 -5.45 6.37 -13.71
C LEU A 268 -5.20 7.72 -13.03
N VAL A 269 -5.91 8.02 -11.94
CA VAL A 269 -5.66 9.23 -11.13
C VAL A 269 -4.24 9.26 -10.61
N SER A 270 -3.74 8.11 -10.14
CA SER A 270 -2.38 7.97 -9.65
C SER A 270 -1.33 8.24 -10.74
N VAL A 271 -1.54 7.74 -11.96
CA VAL A 271 -0.68 8.04 -13.13
C VAL A 271 -0.67 9.53 -13.46
N LEU A 272 -1.83 10.19 -13.41
CA LEU A 272 -1.94 11.64 -13.67
C LEU A 272 -1.18 12.46 -12.62
N ILE A 273 -1.39 12.16 -11.33
CA ILE A 273 -0.69 12.81 -10.22
C ILE A 273 0.82 12.55 -10.29
N PHE A 274 1.21 11.32 -10.58
CA PHE A 274 2.62 10.96 -10.73
C PHE A 274 3.26 11.73 -11.87
N THR A 275 2.62 11.79 -13.04
CA THR A 275 3.15 12.49 -14.21
C THR A 275 3.24 14.00 -13.97
N TYR A 276 2.26 14.59 -13.29
CA TYR A 276 2.31 15.99 -12.88
C TYR A 276 3.51 16.26 -11.96
N CYS A 277 3.70 15.43 -10.93
CA CYS A 277 4.76 15.58 -9.94
C CYS A 277 6.14 15.14 -10.44
N TYR A 278 6.21 14.27 -11.47
CA TYR A 278 7.41 13.58 -11.92
C TYR A 278 8.54 14.55 -12.25
N THR A 279 8.23 15.68 -12.87
CA THR A 279 9.29 16.66 -13.21
C THR A 279 9.90 17.29 -11.97
N TYR A 280 9.10 17.58 -10.94
CA TYR A 280 9.61 18.13 -9.70
C TYR A 280 10.45 17.10 -8.95
N LEU A 281 9.98 15.85 -8.93
CA LEU A 281 10.72 14.75 -8.30
C LEU A 281 12.04 14.48 -9.02
N LYS A 282 12.03 14.35 -10.34
CA LYS A 282 13.20 14.03 -11.15
C LYS A 282 14.28 15.11 -11.08
N ASN A 283 13.88 16.38 -11.11
CA ASN A 283 14.82 17.48 -11.25
C ASN A 283 15.33 18.04 -9.92
N TYR A 284 14.59 17.85 -8.81
CA TYR A 284 14.89 18.53 -7.54
C TYR A 284 15.06 17.58 -6.35
N VAL A 285 14.83 16.27 -6.51
CA VAL A 285 15.21 15.28 -5.49
C VAL A 285 16.62 14.81 -5.78
N GLU A 286 17.55 15.13 -4.88
CA GLU A 286 18.98 14.84 -5.09
C GLU A 286 19.45 13.61 -4.29
N ASN A 287 18.84 13.36 -3.13
CA ASN A 287 19.29 12.27 -2.27
C ASN A 287 19.03 10.91 -2.92
N LYS A 288 20.08 10.10 -3.03
CA LYS A 288 20.04 8.75 -3.58
C LYS A 288 18.93 7.87 -3.00
N GLY A 289 18.67 7.97 -1.70
CA GLY A 289 17.62 7.19 -1.04
C GLY A 289 16.22 7.57 -1.49
N ASP A 290 15.96 8.88 -1.55
CA ASP A 290 14.69 9.44 -1.99
C ASP A 290 14.44 9.14 -3.48
N LEU A 291 15.48 9.27 -4.32
CA LEU A 291 15.42 8.89 -5.74
C LEU A 291 15.02 7.42 -5.93
N ARG A 292 15.56 6.50 -5.13
CA ARG A 292 15.20 5.08 -5.17
C ARG A 292 13.75 4.84 -4.75
N PHE A 293 13.27 5.58 -3.75
CA PHE A 293 11.89 5.46 -3.28
C PHE A 293 10.88 5.97 -4.33
N PHE A 294 11.14 7.11 -4.98
CA PHE A 294 10.27 7.58 -6.07
C PHE A 294 10.42 6.74 -7.35
N ARG A 295 11.60 6.16 -7.60
CA ARG A 295 11.77 5.16 -8.66
C ARG A 295 10.93 3.91 -8.39
N PHE A 296 10.82 3.48 -7.13
CA PHE A 296 9.94 2.37 -6.77
C PHE A 296 8.48 2.69 -7.08
N ALA A 297 8.00 3.89 -6.74
CA ALA A 297 6.66 4.34 -7.13
C ALA A 297 6.45 4.32 -8.65
N GLU A 298 7.44 4.77 -9.43
CA GLU A 298 7.39 4.72 -10.90
C GLU A 298 7.26 3.28 -11.42
N ILE A 299 8.11 2.38 -10.92
CA ILE A 299 8.12 0.97 -11.31
C ILE A 299 6.80 0.29 -10.96
N VAL A 300 6.23 0.58 -9.79
CA VAL A 300 4.92 0.06 -9.38
C VAL A 300 3.84 0.46 -10.38
N LEU A 301 3.83 1.71 -10.87
CA LEU A 301 2.84 2.15 -11.87
C LEU A 301 2.98 1.38 -13.19
N PHE A 302 4.19 1.23 -13.72
CA PHE A 302 4.41 0.47 -14.95
C PHE A 302 4.10 -1.02 -14.78
N PHE A 303 4.46 -1.60 -13.63
CA PHE A 303 4.07 -2.96 -13.28
C PHE A 303 2.55 -3.11 -13.26
N MET A 304 1.85 -2.19 -12.61
CA MET A 304 0.38 -2.21 -12.53
C MET A 304 -0.29 -2.18 -13.91
N LEU A 305 0.25 -1.42 -14.86
CA LEU A 305 -0.23 -1.44 -16.25
C LEU A 305 -0.20 -2.83 -16.86
N GLY A 306 0.90 -3.57 -16.64
CA GLY A 306 1.03 -4.96 -17.07
C GLY A 306 0.11 -5.91 -16.31
N THR A 307 -0.12 -5.64 -15.03
CA THR A 307 -0.97 -6.48 -14.18
C THR A 307 -2.47 -6.26 -14.39
N ILE A 308 -2.91 -5.29 -15.20
CA ILE A 308 -4.34 -4.99 -15.34
C ILE A 308 -5.16 -6.18 -15.86
N VAL A 309 -4.51 -7.08 -16.60
CA VAL A 309 -5.09 -8.35 -17.08
C VAL A 309 -5.13 -9.44 -15.98
N SER A 310 -4.44 -9.22 -14.87
CA SER A 310 -4.42 -10.04 -13.66
C SER A 310 -5.28 -9.38 -12.57
N ASN A 311 -6.59 -9.66 -12.59
CA ASN A 311 -7.55 -8.98 -11.72
C ASN A 311 -7.14 -8.98 -10.24
N MET A 312 -6.70 -10.13 -9.72
CA MET A 312 -6.31 -10.27 -8.32
C MET A 312 -5.07 -9.44 -8.00
N LEU A 313 -3.95 -9.65 -8.70
CA LEU A 313 -2.69 -8.97 -8.38
C LEU A 313 -2.78 -7.45 -8.57
N PHE A 314 -3.48 -7.00 -9.62
CA PHE A 314 -3.78 -5.58 -9.81
C PHE A 314 -4.52 -4.99 -8.60
N HIS A 315 -5.58 -5.65 -8.11
CA HIS A 315 -6.29 -5.22 -6.90
C HIS A 315 -5.37 -5.11 -5.70
N ARG A 316 -4.50 -6.10 -5.50
CA ARG A 316 -3.61 -6.13 -4.33
C ARG A 316 -2.69 -4.90 -4.31
N VAL A 317 -2.05 -4.61 -5.44
CA VAL A 317 -1.14 -3.47 -5.55
C VAL A 317 -1.90 -2.14 -5.50
N ALA A 318 -3.06 -2.05 -6.18
CA ALA A 318 -3.92 -0.88 -6.20
C ALA A 318 -4.45 -0.49 -4.81
N ARG A 319 -4.81 -1.48 -3.98
CA ARG A 319 -5.39 -1.23 -2.65
C ARG A 319 -4.34 -1.02 -1.57
N TRP A 320 -3.20 -1.72 -1.63
CA TRP A 320 -2.28 -1.76 -0.48
C TRP A 320 -0.94 -1.04 -0.66
N ILE A 321 -0.55 -0.67 -1.89
CA ILE A 321 0.72 0.05 -2.15
C ILE A 321 0.45 1.40 -2.80
N LEU A 322 -0.40 1.42 -3.83
CA LEU A 322 -0.64 2.64 -4.59
C LEU A 322 -1.08 3.84 -3.73
N PRO A 323 -1.97 3.68 -2.72
CA PRO A 323 -2.45 4.81 -1.90
C PRO A 323 -1.31 5.53 -1.18
N VAL A 324 -0.43 4.77 -0.51
CA VAL A 324 0.70 5.34 0.25
C VAL A 324 1.75 5.93 -0.69
N MET A 325 2.01 5.28 -1.83
CA MET A 325 3.01 5.78 -2.77
C MET A 325 2.63 7.10 -3.41
N ILE A 326 1.36 7.22 -3.81
CA ILE A 326 0.86 8.40 -4.50
C ILE A 326 0.60 9.54 -3.52
N ALA A 327 0.18 9.24 -2.29
CA ALA A 327 0.18 10.22 -1.20
C ALA A 327 1.58 10.86 -1.03
N CYS A 328 2.64 10.05 -1.01
CA CYS A 328 4.02 10.53 -0.91
C CYS A 328 4.46 11.34 -2.14
N VAL A 329 4.20 10.84 -3.35
CA VAL A 329 4.52 11.53 -4.61
C VAL A 329 3.84 12.89 -4.69
N TYR A 330 2.54 12.94 -4.40
CA TYR A 330 1.75 14.17 -4.41
C TYR A 330 2.32 15.18 -3.43
N MET A 331 2.39 14.83 -2.14
CA MET A 331 2.74 15.84 -1.13
C MET A 331 4.15 16.40 -1.30
N VAL A 332 5.09 15.57 -1.76
CA VAL A 332 6.47 16.00 -2.03
C VAL A 332 6.55 16.83 -3.30
N GLY A 333 5.91 16.41 -4.39
CA GLY A 333 5.88 17.16 -5.64
C GLY A 333 5.27 18.56 -5.46
N MET A 334 4.15 18.63 -4.72
CA MET A 334 3.48 19.89 -4.40
C MET A 334 4.31 20.78 -3.48
N GLN A 335 5.03 20.20 -2.51
CA GLN A 335 5.90 20.97 -1.63
C GLN A 335 7.07 21.58 -2.39
N ILE A 336 7.75 20.80 -3.23
CA ILE A 336 8.86 21.30 -4.06
C ILE A 336 8.37 22.43 -4.96
N GLN A 337 7.22 22.25 -5.62
CA GLN A 337 6.62 23.29 -6.45
C GLN A 337 6.31 24.56 -5.64
N LYS A 338 5.73 24.43 -4.45
CA LYS A 338 5.47 25.58 -3.56
C LYS A 338 6.77 26.31 -3.21
N ASN A 339 7.79 25.58 -2.75
CA ASN A 339 9.07 26.19 -2.35
C ASN A 339 9.71 26.97 -3.51
N ARG A 340 9.57 26.50 -4.75
CA ARG A 340 10.07 27.20 -5.94
C ARG A 340 9.29 28.47 -6.27
N ILE A 341 7.97 28.45 -6.11
CA ILE A 341 7.12 29.64 -6.30
C ILE A 341 7.44 30.68 -5.21
N ASP A 342 7.44 30.27 -3.94
CA ASP A 342 7.71 31.14 -2.81
C ASP A 342 9.14 31.71 -2.86
N GLY A 343 10.10 30.90 -3.33
CA GLY A 343 11.49 31.30 -3.57
C GLY A 343 11.71 32.12 -4.84
N LYS A 344 10.65 32.53 -5.56
CA LYS A 344 10.70 33.31 -6.81
C LYS A 344 11.53 32.67 -7.94
N LEU A 345 11.73 31.35 -7.88
CA LEU A 345 12.40 30.57 -8.93
C LEU A 345 11.47 30.28 -10.12
N ILE A 346 10.16 30.34 -9.88
CA ILE A 346 9.10 30.27 -10.90
C ILE A 346 8.43 31.63 -10.94
N ASN A 347 8.54 32.31 -12.08
CA ASN A 347 7.84 33.55 -12.32
C ASN A 347 6.60 33.27 -13.20
N LEU A 348 5.44 33.72 -12.75
CA LEU A 348 4.15 33.49 -13.41
C LEU A 348 3.78 34.59 -14.41
N TYR A 349 4.54 35.67 -14.50
CA TYR A 349 4.33 36.71 -15.50
C TYR A 349 4.50 36.15 -16.92
N TYR A 350 3.67 36.64 -17.83
CA TYR A 350 3.61 36.16 -19.21
C TYR A 350 4.99 36.21 -19.89
N ASP A 351 5.72 37.32 -19.71
CA ASP A 351 7.02 37.60 -20.33
C ASP A 351 8.24 37.09 -19.57
N SER A 352 8.06 36.32 -18.48
CA SER A 352 9.21 35.84 -17.70
C SER A 352 9.99 34.72 -18.41
N ASP A 353 11.27 34.57 -18.09
CA ASP A 353 12.16 33.53 -18.64
C ASP A 353 11.85 32.09 -18.18
N THR A 354 10.96 31.92 -17.19
CA THR A 354 10.54 30.59 -16.73
C THR A 354 10.00 29.74 -17.90
N PRO A 355 10.42 28.48 -18.07
CA PRO A 355 9.92 27.63 -19.15
C PRO A 355 8.39 27.53 -19.15
N LYS A 356 7.77 27.67 -20.32
CA LYS A 356 6.29 27.67 -20.48
C LYS A 356 5.62 26.48 -19.81
N ALA A 357 6.21 25.29 -19.90
CA ALA A 357 5.69 24.08 -19.26
C ALA A 357 5.72 24.14 -17.72
N GLU A 358 6.75 24.74 -17.13
CA GLU A 358 6.86 24.92 -15.67
C GLU A 358 5.87 25.98 -15.18
N LYS A 359 5.66 27.07 -15.95
CA LYS A 359 4.61 28.08 -15.66
C LYS A 359 3.22 27.45 -15.66
N ILE A 360 2.85 26.73 -16.73
CA ILE A 360 1.51 26.11 -16.86
C ILE A 360 1.24 25.18 -15.67
N ARG A 361 2.23 24.36 -15.27
CA ARG A 361 2.06 23.49 -14.11
C ARG A 361 1.89 24.27 -12.82
N ALA A 362 2.68 25.31 -12.61
CA ALA A 362 2.58 26.17 -11.43
C ALA A 362 1.21 26.88 -11.35
N MET A 363 0.66 27.33 -12.48
CA MET A 363 -0.70 27.89 -12.54
C MET A 363 -1.77 26.85 -12.19
N ASN A 364 -1.56 25.59 -12.57
CA ASN A 364 -2.49 24.49 -12.32
C ASN A 364 -2.35 23.85 -10.92
N LYS A 365 -1.48 24.36 -10.05
CA LYS A 365 -1.23 23.84 -8.69
C LYS A 365 -2.51 23.66 -7.87
N GLY A 366 -3.38 24.67 -7.88
CA GLY A 366 -4.67 24.63 -7.18
C GLY A 366 -5.62 23.59 -7.77
N ILE A 367 -5.70 23.54 -9.11
CA ILE A 367 -6.53 22.58 -9.85
C ILE A 367 -6.10 21.14 -9.56
N THR A 368 -4.79 20.84 -9.57
CA THR A 368 -4.28 19.50 -9.26
C THR A 368 -4.64 19.06 -7.83
N SER A 369 -4.53 19.99 -6.86
CA SER A 369 -4.89 19.70 -5.47
C SER A 369 -6.39 19.48 -5.30
N PHE A 370 -7.20 20.30 -5.95
CA PHE A 370 -8.65 20.15 -5.97
C PHE A 370 -9.08 18.86 -6.65
N PHE A 371 -8.46 18.50 -7.77
CA PHE A 371 -8.73 17.25 -8.49
C PHE A 371 -8.48 16.03 -7.60
N LEU A 372 -7.34 15.97 -6.91
CA LEU A 372 -7.05 14.87 -6.00
C LEU A 372 -8.04 14.82 -4.85
N PHE A 373 -8.35 15.96 -4.23
CA PHE A 373 -9.33 16.04 -3.15
C PHE A 373 -10.74 15.61 -3.59
N ALA A 374 -11.21 16.10 -4.75
CA ALA A 374 -12.52 15.77 -5.29
C ALA A 374 -12.63 14.28 -5.61
N TYR A 375 -11.59 13.71 -6.24
CA TYR A 375 -11.50 12.28 -6.46
C TYR A 375 -11.55 11.49 -5.15
N SER A 376 -10.77 11.88 -4.14
CA SER A 376 -10.80 11.25 -2.82
C SER A 376 -12.16 11.33 -2.16
N ALA A 377 -12.87 12.45 -2.28
CA ALA A 377 -14.23 12.58 -1.75
C ALA A 377 -15.22 11.64 -2.45
N VAL A 378 -15.13 11.52 -3.78
CA VAL A 378 -15.97 10.61 -4.57
C VAL A 378 -15.65 9.14 -4.27
N HIS A 379 -14.36 8.78 -4.19
CA HIS A 379 -13.96 7.42 -3.82
C HIS A 379 -14.42 7.10 -2.39
N PHE A 380 -14.26 8.03 -1.46
CA PHE A 380 -14.69 7.86 -0.07
C PHE A 380 -16.20 7.65 0.02
N TRP A 381 -16.99 8.42 -0.73
CA TRP A 381 -18.43 8.19 -0.86
C TRP A 381 -18.73 6.79 -1.40
N TYR A 382 -18.05 6.39 -2.48
CA TYR A 382 -18.23 5.06 -3.08
C TYR A 382 -17.91 3.94 -2.09
N ASP A 383 -16.89 4.10 -1.25
CA ASP A 383 -16.59 3.14 -0.18
C ASP A 383 -17.70 3.04 0.87
N PHE A 384 -18.56 4.04 1.07
CA PHE A 384 -19.72 3.89 1.95
C PHE A 384 -20.94 3.32 1.23
N THR A 385 -21.13 3.62 -0.06
CA THR A 385 -22.38 3.29 -0.75
C THR A 385 -22.27 2.10 -1.70
N GLY A 386 -21.07 1.67 -2.07
CA GLY A 386 -20.84 0.76 -3.19
C GLY A 386 -19.73 -0.28 -3.01
N SER A 387 -18.80 -0.12 -2.06
CA SER A 387 -17.69 -1.07 -1.83
C SER A 387 -17.21 -1.09 -0.39
N SER A 388 -16.22 -1.93 -0.05
CA SER A 388 -15.38 -1.84 1.15
C SER A 388 -16.11 -1.57 2.47
N LEU A 389 -16.40 -0.31 2.81
CA LEU A 389 -16.98 0.06 4.11
C LEU A 389 -18.48 -0.25 4.20
N ILE A 390 -19.19 -0.45 3.09
CA ILE A 390 -20.60 -0.91 3.15
C ILE A 390 -20.73 -2.31 3.77
N TRP A 391 -19.66 -3.11 3.69
CA TRP A 391 -19.62 -4.46 4.26
C TRP A 391 -19.13 -4.47 5.71
N LEU A 392 -18.72 -3.31 6.25
CA LEU A 392 -18.24 -3.17 7.62
C LEU A 392 -19.39 -3.33 8.63
N ASN A 393 -19.49 -4.53 9.18
CA ASN A 393 -20.36 -4.88 10.29
C ASN A 393 -19.55 -4.89 11.59
N VAL A 394 -20.05 -4.19 12.62
CA VAL A 394 -19.38 -4.09 13.92
C VAL A 394 -20.37 -4.29 15.06
N SER A 395 -19.99 -5.07 16.07
CA SER A 395 -20.78 -5.30 17.28
C SER A 395 -20.16 -4.57 18.47
N PHE A 396 -20.68 -3.40 18.83
CA PHE A 396 -20.27 -2.63 20.01
C PHE A 396 -21.03 -3.05 21.26
#